data_AF-A0A962YUN6-F1
#
_entry.id   AF-A0A962YUN6-F1
#
_cell.length_a   1.000
_cell.length_b   1.000
_cell.length_c   1.000
_cell.angle_alpha   90.00
_cell.angle_beta   90.00
_cell.angle_gamma   90.00
#
_symmetry.space_group_name_H-M   'P 1'
#
loop_
_entity.id
_entity.type
_entity.pdbx_description
1 polymer ?
#
loop_
_entity_poly.entity_id
_entity_poly.type
_entity_poly.pdbx_seq_one_letter_code
_entity_poly.pdbx_strand_id
1 'polypeptide(L)'
;MSGLILRIAVPSPLDRTFDYLPPPGCDLATLQPGLRVRVPFGRRHVVGFLLELGADTPLDPAALRPAQAVLDTEAVLPTDVLALLRWAQRYYHHPPGEVFAAALPTLLRQGESTQMSAPAPLWRITAAGRAALATGPSRAPVQRLLLDYLAQCPDGADADTLRAVVRDSTATLRALRAKNWAEPLARPASALAETAFAPRSPPELNTAQAAAVTSVATELDRFQVFLLEGVTGSGKTEVYLRLIEAVLARDRQALVLTPEIGLTPQLLARFRERLPGPLAVLHSGLSDRERLNAWLLARSGIARVVVG
;
A
#
# COMPACT_ATOMS: atom_id res chain seq x y z
N MET A 1 21.81 -22.45 -28.43
CA MET A 1 20.44 -22.73 -27.93
C MET A 1 19.89 -21.43 -27.39
N SER A 2 18.89 -20.87 -28.04
CA SER A 2 18.20 -19.65 -27.64
C SER A 2 17.40 -19.93 -26.37
N GLY A 3 17.98 -19.62 -25.21
CA GLY A 3 17.29 -19.70 -23.92
C GLY A 3 16.29 -18.55 -23.77
N LEU A 4 15.31 -18.72 -22.88
CA LEU A 4 14.39 -17.66 -22.50
C LEU A 4 15.15 -16.39 -22.07
N ILE A 5 14.75 -15.24 -22.58
CA ILE A 5 15.35 -13.93 -22.27
C ILE A 5 14.34 -13.08 -21.49
N LEU A 6 14.79 -12.43 -20.43
CA LEU A 6 14.00 -11.50 -19.64
C LEU A 6 14.32 -10.07 -20.08
N ARG A 7 13.34 -9.35 -20.64
CA ARG A 7 13.48 -7.92 -20.95
C ARG A 7 13.01 -7.09 -19.76
N ILE A 8 13.97 -6.53 -19.04
CA ILE A 8 13.75 -5.89 -17.74
C ILE A 8 13.94 -4.38 -17.86
N ALA A 9 12.95 -3.61 -17.42
CA ALA A 9 13.10 -2.17 -17.24
C ALA A 9 13.82 -1.89 -15.91
N VAL A 10 14.97 -1.23 -15.98
CA VAL A 10 15.80 -0.90 -14.81
C VAL A 10 15.66 0.60 -14.49
N PRO A 11 15.38 0.99 -13.23
CA PRO A 11 15.24 2.39 -12.82
C PRO A 11 16.50 3.21 -13.09
N SER A 12 16.56 3.80 -14.28
CA SER A 12 17.67 4.55 -14.83
C SER A 12 17.14 5.49 -15.92
N PRO A 13 17.84 6.59 -16.23
CA PRO A 13 17.39 7.56 -17.22
C PRO A 13 17.64 7.10 -18.66
N LEU A 14 17.65 5.79 -18.90
CA LEU A 14 17.91 5.19 -20.20
C LEU A 14 16.59 4.70 -20.80
N ASP A 15 16.23 5.21 -21.98
CA ASP A 15 15.02 4.84 -22.69
C ASP A 15 15.15 3.50 -23.42
N ARG A 16 15.39 2.44 -22.64
CA ARG A 16 15.46 1.05 -23.12
C ARG A 16 15.24 0.05 -22.00
N THR A 17 14.96 -1.18 -22.37
CA THR A 17 15.05 -2.35 -21.48
C THR A 17 16.44 -2.98 -21.55
N PHE A 18 16.71 -3.88 -20.62
CA PHE A 18 17.93 -4.66 -20.54
C PHE A 18 17.60 -6.14 -20.54
N ASP A 19 18.36 -6.90 -21.34
CA ASP A 19 18.17 -8.34 -21.47
C ASP A 19 18.96 -9.06 -20.38
N TYR A 20 18.31 -10.01 -19.72
CA TYR A 20 18.89 -10.87 -18.70
C TYR A 20 18.50 -12.32 -18.94
N LEU A 21 19.33 -13.25 -18.45
CA LEU A 21 18.92 -14.64 -18.33
C LEU A 21 18.02 -14.82 -17.09
N PRO A 22 17.13 -15.82 -17.05
CA PRO A 22 16.36 -16.16 -15.87
C PRO A 22 17.25 -16.45 -14.66
N PRO A 23 16.77 -16.19 -13.42
CA PRO A 23 17.53 -16.55 -12.23
C PRO A 23 17.83 -18.06 -12.17
N PRO A 24 19.02 -18.47 -11.71
CA PRO A 24 19.36 -19.88 -11.58
C PRO A 24 18.34 -20.61 -10.68
N GLY A 25 17.81 -21.73 -11.16
CA GLY A 25 16.86 -22.57 -10.40
C GLY A 25 15.45 -21.98 -10.24
N CYS A 26 15.11 -20.88 -10.94
CA CYS A 26 13.73 -20.40 -10.94
C CYS A 26 12.82 -21.29 -11.80
N ASP A 27 11.55 -21.38 -11.41
CA ASP A 27 10.52 -22.01 -12.22
C ASP A 27 10.11 -21.05 -13.36
N LEU A 28 10.50 -21.38 -14.59
CA LEU A 28 10.23 -20.58 -15.77
C LEU A 28 8.73 -20.43 -16.06
N ALA A 29 7.89 -21.38 -15.60
CA ALA A 29 6.44 -21.32 -15.79
C ALA A 29 5.77 -20.21 -14.96
N THR A 30 6.43 -19.75 -13.90
CA THR A 30 5.92 -18.67 -13.03
C THR A 30 6.25 -17.27 -13.55
N LEU A 31 7.15 -17.17 -14.52
CA LEU A 31 7.61 -15.89 -15.05
C LEU A 31 6.52 -15.26 -15.92
N GLN A 32 6.22 -13.99 -15.63
CA GLN A 32 5.25 -13.20 -16.38
C GLN A 32 5.59 -11.71 -16.30
N PRO A 33 5.18 -10.90 -17.30
CA PRO A 33 5.26 -9.45 -17.21
C PRO A 33 4.60 -8.89 -15.94
N GLY A 34 5.20 -7.84 -15.37
CA GLY A 34 4.71 -7.17 -14.16
C GLY A 34 5.33 -7.66 -12.85
N LEU A 35 6.17 -8.69 -12.89
CA LEU A 35 6.97 -9.12 -11.74
C LEU A 35 8.16 -8.18 -11.50
N ARG A 36 8.53 -7.99 -10.23
CA ARG A 36 9.80 -7.36 -9.88
C ARG A 36 10.90 -8.40 -9.84
N VAL A 37 12.06 -8.02 -10.35
CA VAL A 37 13.23 -8.90 -10.47
C VAL A 37 14.46 -8.17 -9.96
N ARG A 38 15.22 -8.81 -9.07
CA ARG A 38 16.52 -8.32 -8.60
C ARG A 38 17.57 -8.60 -9.68
N VAL A 39 18.26 -7.57 -10.15
CA VAL A 39 19.26 -7.70 -11.22
C VAL A 39 20.56 -6.97 -10.90
N PRO A 40 21.72 -7.46 -11.38
CA PRO A 40 22.95 -6.69 -11.36
C PRO A 40 22.92 -5.61 -12.45
N PHE A 41 23.26 -4.38 -12.10
CA PHE A 41 23.34 -3.26 -13.04
C PHE A 41 24.61 -2.43 -12.79
N GLY A 42 25.64 -2.70 -13.60
CA GLY A 42 26.99 -2.19 -13.37
C GLY A 42 27.57 -2.74 -12.06
N ARG A 43 27.86 -1.84 -11.12
CA ARG A 43 28.34 -2.17 -9.75
C ARG A 43 27.22 -2.30 -8.72
N ARG A 44 25.97 -2.00 -9.09
CA ARG A 44 24.83 -1.97 -8.17
C ARG A 44 23.95 -3.20 -8.36
N HIS A 45 23.16 -3.49 -7.34
CA HIS A 45 22.05 -4.45 -7.39
C HIS A 45 20.76 -3.68 -7.23
N VAL A 46 19.83 -3.85 -8.17
CA VAL A 46 18.63 -3.01 -8.26
C VAL A 46 17.41 -3.89 -8.51
N VAL A 47 16.24 -3.35 -8.17
CA VAL A 47 14.96 -3.94 -8.55
C VAL A 47 14.55 -3.40 -9.91
N GLY A 48 14.41 -4.28 -10.88
CA GLY A 48 13.85 -3.99 -12.20
C GLY A 48 12.47 -4.63 -12.36
N PHE A 49 11.80 -4.30 -13.46
CA PHE A 49 10.47 -4.76 -13.81
C PHE A 49 10.52 -5.64 -15.05
N LEU A 50 10.07 -6.88 -14.94
CA LEU A 50 9.96 -7.78 -16.09
C LEU A 50 8.84 -7.28 -17.00
N LEU A 51 9.18 -6.83 -18.20
CA LEU A 51 8.20 -6.32 -19.17
C LEU A 51 7.85 -7.38 -20.22
N GLU A 52 8.80 -8.19 -20.63
CA GLU A 52 8.60 -9.15 -21.71
C GLU A 52 9.49 -10.36 -21.54
N LEU A 53 8.97 -11.51 -22.00
CA LEU A 53 9.70 -12.75 -22.17
C LEU A 53 10.04 -12.89 -23.65
N GLY A 54 11.31 -12.85 -23.99
CA GLY A 54 11.82 -13.02 -25.35
C GLY A 54 12.35 -14.43 -25.60
N ALA A 55 12.26 -14.88 -26.85
CA ALA A 55 12.95 -16.09 -27.30
C ALA A 55 14.34 -15.77 -27.90
N ASP A 56 14.65 -14.49 -28.07
CA ASP A 56 15.81 -14.00 -28.77
C ASP A 56 16.39 -12.72 -28.12
N THR A 57 17.65 -12.46 -28.41
CA THR A 57 18.36 -11.23 -28.06
C THR A 57 19.32 -10.87 -29.20
N PRO A 58 19.51 -9.57 -29.50
CA PRO A 58 20.56 -9.13 -30.41
C PRO A 58 21.95 -9.18 -29.78
N LEU A 59 22.05 -9.45 -28.48
CA LEU A 59 23.31 -9.52 -27.73
C LEU A 59 23.90 -10.93 -27.80
N ASP A 60 25.23 -11.03 -27.66
CA ASP A 60 25.89 -12.31 -27.44
C ASP A 60 25.36 -12.96 -26.14
N PRO A 61 24.77 -14.17 -26.20
CA PRO A 61 24.30 -14.87 -25.00
C PRO A 61 25.36 -15.03 -23.91
N ALA A 62 26.65 -15.10 -24.27
CA ALA A 62 27.75 -15.19 -23.30
C ALA A 62 27.98 -13.88 -22.52
N ALA A 63 27.53 -12.74 -23.05
CA ALA A 63 27.61 -11.43 -22.39
C ALA A 63 26.43 -11.17 -21.44
N LEU A 64 25.35 -11.94 -21.56
CA LEU A 64 24.17 -11.79 -20.71
C LEU A 64 24.46 -12.25 -19.29
N ARG A 65 24.03 -11.44 -18.32
CA ARG A 65 24.06 -11.82 -16.90
C ARG A 65 22.72 -12.44 -16.52
N PRO A 66 22.69 -13.42 -15.60
CA PRO A 66 21.45 -13.85 -15.00
C PRO A 66 20.88 -12.76 -14.09
N ALA A 67 19.56 -12.65 -14.08
CA ALA A 67 18.85 -12.04 -12.99
C ALA A 67 19.12 -12.82 -11.69
N GLN A 68 19.03 -12.17 -10.53
CA GLN A 68 19.42 -12.77 -9.26
C GLN A 68 18.26 -13.47 -8.57
N ALA A 69 17.07 -12.86 -8.59
CA ALA A 69 15.89 -13.39 -7.95
C ALA A 69 14.62 -12.74 -8.52
N VAL A 70 13.55 -13.50 -8.66
CA VAL A 70 12.19 -12.98 -8.77
C VAL A 70 11.70 -12.65 -7.36
N LEU A 71 11.11 -11.46 -7.17
CA LEU A 71 10.74 -10.98 -5.83
C LEU A 71 9.28 -11.23 -5.47
N ASP A 72 8.46 -11.57 -6.46
CA ASP A 72 7.02 -11.68 -6.33
C ASP A 72 6.53 -13.02 -6.87
N THR A 73 5.51 -13.58 -6.23
CA THR A 73 4.80 -14.77 -6.73
C THR A 73 3.75 -14.42 -7.78
N GLU A 74 3.27 -13.18 -7.77
CA GLU A 74 2.24 -12.66 -8.67
C GLU A 74 2.65 -11.28 -9.19
N ALA A 75 2.21 -10.95 -10.41
CA ALA A 75 2.47 -9.65 -11.01
C ALA A 75 2.04 -8.51 -10.08
N VAL A 76 3.00 -7.63 -9.75
CA VAL A 76 2.77 -6.44 -8.91
C VAL A 76 2.05 -5.36 -9.70
N LEU A 77 2.29 -5.33 -11.01
CA LEU A 77 1.61 -4.48 -11.97
C LEU A 77 0.70 -5.38 -12.82
N PRO A 78 -0.62 -5.33 -12.62
CA PRO A 78 -1.57 -6.05 -13.46
C PRO A 78 -1.48 -5.62 -14.94
N THR A 79 -2.02 -6.44 -15.84
CA THR A 79 -1.86 -6.26 -17.30
C THR A 79 -2.40 -4.93 -17.81
N ASP A 80 -3.53 -4.46 -17.28
CA ASP A 80 -4.13 -3.17 -17.60
C ASP A 80 -3.27 -1.98 -17.12
N VAL A 81 -2.71 -2.06 -15.91
CA VAL A 81 -1.76 -1.07 -15.38
C VAL A 81 -0.47 -1.07 -16.19
N LEU A 82 0.05 -2.24 -16.57
CA LEU A 82 1.21 -2.32 -17.47
C LEU A 82 0.92 -1.66 -18.81
N ALA A 83 -0.26 -1.88 -19.38
CA ALA A 83 -0.67 -1.25 -20.64
C ALA A 83 -0.75 0.28 -20.51
N LEU A 84 -1.35 0.78 -19.43
CA LEU A 84 -1.41 2.21 -19.11
C LEU A 84 0.01 2.81 -18.98
N LEU A 85 0.90 2.16 -18.23
CA LEU A 85 2.27 2.65 -18.02
C LEU A 85 3.10 2.62 -19.31
N ARG A 86 2.91 1.60 -20.16
CA ARG A 86 3.53 1.56 -21.50
C ARG A 86 3.02 2.68 -22.40
N TRP A 87 1.72 2.94 -22.38
CA TRP A 87 1.15 4.06 -23.11
C TRP A 87 1.74 5.39 -22.61
N ALA A 88 1.78 5.59 -21.29
CA ALA A 88 2.32 6.80 -20.68
C ALA A 88 3.81 6.98 -20.99
N GLN A 89 4.61 5.92 -20.91
CA GLN A 89 6.02 5.94 -21.28
C GLN A 89 6.21 6.44 -22.72
N ARG A 90 5.47 5.87 -23.67
CA ARG A 90 5.57 6.26 -25.09
C ARG A 90 5.07 7.66 -25.35
N TYR A 91 3.92 8.02 -24.77
CA TYR A 91 3.27 9.31 -25.00
C TYR A 91 4.06 10.47 -24.39
N TYR A 92 4.55 10.30 -23.16
CA TYR A 92 5.33 11.31 -22.44
C TYR A 92 6.85 11.21 -22.66
N HIS A 93 7.31 10.26 -23.48
CA HIS A 93 8.72 10.05 -23.83
C HIS A 93 9.65 9.95 -22.61
N HIS A 94 9.25 9.14 -21.63
CA HIS A 94 9.98 9.02 -20.36
C HIS A 94 10.60 7.63 -20.21
N PRO A 95 11.85 7.49 -19.70
CA PRO A 95 12.52 6.20 -19.56
C PRO A 95 11.65 5.15 -18.85
N PRO A 96 11.51 3.93 -19.40
CA PRO A 96 10.57 2.93 -18.90
C PRO A 96 10.87 2.56 -17.45
N GLY A 97 12.15 2.37 -17.11
CA GLY A 97 12.54 2.01 -15.75
C GLY A 97 12.07 3.01 -14.70
N GLU A 98 12.06 4.30 -15.02
CA GLU A 98 11.57 5.35 -14.11
C GLU A 98 10.05 5.40 -14.07
N VAL A 99 9.37 5.21 -15.21
CA VAL A 99 7.89 5.14 -15.28
C VAL A 99 7.34 3.99 -14.45
N PHE A 100 7.85 2.78 -14.63
CA PHE A 100 7.38 1.61 -13.87
C PHE A 100 7.75 1.70 -12.39
N ALA A 101 8.91 2.27 -12.05
CA ALA A 101 9.27 2.52 -10.67
C ALA A 101 8.33 3.53 -10.00
N ALA A 102 7.99 4.63 -10.68
CA ALA A 102 7.13 5.68 -10.14
C ALA A 102 5.72 5.19 -9.78
N ALA A 103 5.25 4.12 -10.42
CA ALA A 103 3.96 3.51 -10.13
C ALA A 103 3.89 2.74 -8.79
N LEU A 104 5.02 2.53 -8.10
CA LEU A 104 5.09 1.74 -6.87
C LEU A 104 5.58 2.52 -5.63
N PRO A 105 5.12 2.14 -4.43
CA PRO A 105 5.68 2.62 -3.17
C PRO A 105 7.19 2.44 -3.07
N THR A 106 7.86 3.36 -2.37
CA THR A 106 9.32 3.37 -2.20
C THR A 106 9.90 2.04 -1.75
N LEU A 107 9.28 1.43 -0.74
CA LEU A 107 9.74 0.17 -0.18
C LEU A 107 9.64 -0.99 -1.19
N LEU A 108 8.64 -0.99 -2.07
CA LEU A 108 8.58 -1.99 -3.14
C LEU A 108 9.68 -1.77 -4.18
N ARG A 109 10.04 -0.52 -4.49
CA ARG A 109 11.20 -0.21 -5.35
C ARG A 109 12.51 -0.69 -4.74
N GLN A 110 12.57 -0.81 -3.42
CA GLN A 110 13.73 -1.33 -2.67
C GLN A 110 13.71 -2.85 -2.49
N GLY A 111 12.64 -3.53 -2.94
CA GLY A 111 12.53 -4.99 -2.92
C GLY A 111 11.86 -5.57 -1.69
N GLU A 112 11.13 -4.76 -0.91
CA GLU A 112 10.27 -5.28 0.15
C GLU A 112 9.16 -6.17 -0.38
N SER A 113 8.68 -7.09 0.46
CA SER A 113 7.63 -8.05 0.14
C SER A 113 6.30 -7.37 -0.14
N THR A 114 5.54 -7.93 -1.07
CA THR A 114 4.13 -7.55 -1.31
C THR A 114 3.17 -8.34 -0.43
N GLN A 115 3.67 -9.17 0.48
CA GLN A 115 2.84 -9.83 1.47
C GLN A 115 2.51 -8.84 2.59
N MET A 116 1.25 -8.85 3.02
CA MET A 116 0.88 -8.13 4.23
C MET A 116 1.56 -8.78 5.42
N SER A 117 2.56 -8.08 5.97
CA SER A 117 3.05 -8.40 7.30
C SER A 117 1.90 -8.23 8.30
N ALA A 118 1.83 -9.10 9.30
CA ALA A 118 0.92 -8.90 10.42
C ALA A 118 1.09 -7.46 10.95
N PRO A 119 0.00 -6.74 11.29
CA PRO A 119 0.10 -5.40 11.83
C PRO A 119 1.11 -5.37 12.97
N ALA A 120 1.90 -4.28 13.05
CA ALA A 120 2.85 -4.11 14.14
C ALA A 120 2.11 -4.34 15.48
N PRO A 121 2.67 -5.17 16.37
CA PRO A 121 1.98 -5.54 17.59
C PRO A 121 1.76 -4.29 18.45
N LEU A 122 0.65 -4.29 19.18
CA LEU A 122 0.55 -3.41 20.34
C LEU A 122 1.52 -3.91 21.41
N TRP A 123 1.98 -3.04 22.28
CA TRP A 123 2.79 -3.43 23.44
C TRP A 123 1.95 -3.30 24.68
N ARG A 124 2.01 -4.31 25.55
CA ARG A 124 1.37 -4.25 26.88
C ARG A 124 2.37 -4.60 27.97
N ILE A 125 2.10 -4.10 29.17
CA ILE A 125 2.87 -4.49 30.35
C ILE A 125 2.46 -5.91 30.80
N THR A 126 3.45 -6.73 31.16
CA THR A 126 3.20 -8.08 31.71
C THR A 126 2.93 -8.00 33.22
N ALA A 127 2.52 -9.12 33.83
CA ALA A 127 2.44 -9.22 35.29
C ALA A 127 3.82 -8.96 35.95
N ALA A 128 4.90 -9.48 35.37
CA ALA A 128 6.26 -9.26 35.84
C ALA A 128 6.68 -7.78 35.71
N GLY A 129 6.27 -7.11 34.64
CA GLY A 129 6.48 -5.67 34.46
C GLY A 129 5.77 -4.83 35.50
N ARG A 130 4.52 -5.17 35.86
CA ARG A 130 3.77 -4.50 36.93
C ARG A 130 4.43 -4.69 38.30
N ALA A 131 4.89 -5.90 38.61
CA ALA A 131 5.63 -6.18 39.84
C ALA A 131 6.95 -5.40 39.90
N ALA A 132 7.69 -5.36 38.79
CA ALA A 132 8.91 -4.55 38.66
C ALA A 132 8.60 -3.05 38.83
N LEU A 133 7.50 -2.55 38.28
CA LEU A 133 7.10 -1.15 38.45
C LEU A 133 6.83 -0.78 39.92
N ALA A 134 6.21 -1.69 40.68
CA ALA A 134 5.93 -1.52 42.10
C ALA A 134 7.19 -1.59 42.99
N THR A 135 8.24 -2.30 42.57
CA THR A 135 9.43 -2.59 43.39
C THR A 135 10.72 -1.94 42.90
N GLY A 136 10.78 -1.47 41.65
CA GLY A 136 11.94 -0.82 41.06
C GLY A 136 11.92 -0.82 39.52
N PRO A 137 12.04 0.37 38.92
CA PRO A 137 13.37 0.71 38.45
C PRO A 137 13.74 2.16 38.79
N SER A 138 14.27 2.39 39.98
CA SER A 138 14.79 3.72 40.38
C SER A 138 15.98 4.17 39.50
N ARG A 139 16.73 3.23 38.90
CA ARG A 139 17.97 3.48 38.16
C ARG A 139 17.81 3.52 36.63
N ALA A 140 16.60 3.43 36.09
CA ALA A 140 16.34 3.44 34.65
C ALA A 140 15.08 4.27 34.33
N PRO A 141 15.16 5.61 34.39
CA PRO A 141 14.00 6.50 34.31
C PRO A 141 13.20 6.34 33.01
N VAL A 142 13.87 6.07 31.89
CA VAL A 142 13.23 5.86 30.58
C VAL A 142 12.43 4.55 30.54
N GLN A 143 12.95 3.46 31.12
CA GLN A 143 12.23 2.18 31.22
C GLN A 143 11.03 2.30 32.15
N ARG A 144 11.19 3.01 33.27
CA ARG A 144 10.11 3.27 34.22
C ARG A 144 8.98 4.07 33.57
N LEU A 145 9.31 5.18 32.91
CA LEU A 145 8.32 6.01 32.22
C LEU A 145 7.48 5.22 31.21
N LEU A 146 8.14 4.37 30.43
CA LEU A 146 7.46 3.54 29.44
C LEU A 146 6.59 2.45 30.08
N LEU A 147 7.03 1.84 31.18
CA LEU A 147 6.22 0.89 31.95
C LEU A 147 5.03 1.56 32.65
N ASP A 148 5.23 2.74 33.23
CA ASP A 148 4.15 3.56 33.84
C ASP A 148 3.07 3.89 32.79
N TYR A 149 3.48 4.23 31.56
CA TYR A 149 2.56 4.47 30.46
C TYR A 149 1.81 3.19 30.05
N LEU A 150 2.54 2.09 29.83
CA LEU A 150 1.93 0.80 29.46
C LEU A 150 1.01 0.24 30.55
N ALA A 151 1.25 0.56 31.82
CA ALA A 151 0.37 0.18 32.93
C ALA A 151 -1.00 0.88 32.88
N GLN A 152 -1.07 2.06 32.26
CA GLN A 152 -2.31 2.82 32.06
C GLN A 152 -3.05 2.38 30.78
N CYS A 153 -2.42 1.59 29.92
CA CYS A 153 -2.99 1.10 28.66
C CYS A 153 -3.15 -0.44 28.70
N PRO A 154 -4.20 -0.98 29.34
CA PRO A 154 -4.41 -2.43 29.47
C PRO A 154 -4.59 -3.14 28.11
N ASP A 155 -5.16 -2.44 27.11
CA ASP A 155 -5.32 -2.93 25.74
C ASP A 155 -4.06 -2.78 24.87
N GLY A 156 -2.98 -2.25 25.48
CA GLY A 156 -1.70 -2.00 24.83
C GLY A 156 -1.62 -0.68 24.08
N ALA A 157 -0.41 -0.33 23.66
CA ALA A 157 -0.11 0.89 22.90
C ALA A 157 0.77 0.56 21.68
N ASP A 158 0.56 1.26 20.57
CA ASP A 158 1.40 1.09 19.39
C ASP A 158 2.73 1.84 19.47
N ALA A 159 3.63 1.52 18.54
CA ALA A 159 4.98 2.06 18.54
C ALA A 159 5.00 3.59 18.42
N ASP A 160 4.07 4.20 17.68
CA ASP A 160 4.05 5.66 17.46
C ASP A 160 3.56 6.41 18.71
N THR A 161 2.54 5.88 19.37
CA THR A 161 2.09 6.34 20.70
C THR A 161 3.25 6.30 21.70
N LEU A 162 4.01 5.21 21.70
CA LEU A 162 5.15 5.03 22.60
C LEU A 162 6.34 5.92 22.25
N ARG A 163 6.55 6.27 20.97
CA ARG A 163 7.56 7.26 20.55
C ARG A 163 7.27 8.67 21.06
N ALA A 164 5.98 9.03 21.18
CA ALA A 164 5.58 10.32 21.75
C ALA A 164 5.90 10.41 23.26
N VAL A 165 5.93 9.27 23.95
CA VAL A 165 6.32 9.19 25.37
C VAL A 165 7.85 9.14 25.52
N VAL A 166 8.52 8.33 24.70
CA VAL A 166 9.99 8.12 24.74
C VAL A 166 10.57 8.12 23.34
N ARG A 167 11.51 9.04 23.07
CA ARG A 167 12.14 9.22 21.75
C ARG A 167 12.80 7.94 21.19
N ASP A 168 13.44 7.14 22.04
CA ASP A 168 14.02 5.83 21.67
C ASP A 168 13.22 4.66 22.26
N SER A 169 11.91 4.67 21.99
CA SER A 169 10.98 3.64 22.46
C SER A 169 11.34 2.25 21.92
N THR A 170 11.93 2.13 20.72
CA THR A 170 12.20 0.83 20.09
C THR A 170 13.30 0.04 20.81
N ALA A 171 14.43 0.68 21.10
CA ALA A 171 15.51 0.04 21.87
C ALA A 171 15.04 -0.28 23.30
N THR A 172 14.28 0.63 23.90
CA THR A 172 13.71 0.46 25.25
C THR A 172 12.74 -0.71 25.31
N LEU A 173 11.82 -0.85 24.35
CA LEU A 173 10.87 -1.96 24.27
C LEU A 173 11.57 -3.31 24.09
N ARG A 174 12.66 -3.37 23.31
CA ARG A 174 13.49 -4.59 23.22
C ARG A 174 14.09 -4.96 24.57
N ALA A 175 14.62 -4.00 25.32
CA ALA A 175 15.17 -4.23 26.66
C ALA A 175 14.09 -4.65 27.67
N LEU A 176 12.91 -4.04 27.63
CA LEU A 176 11.77 -4.44 28.47
C LEU A 176 11.29 -5.86 28.14
N ARG A 177 11.23 -6.22 26.85
CA ARG A 177 10.87 -7.56 26.39
C ARG A 177 11.87 -8.62 26.86
N ALA A 178 13.16 -8.33 26.76
CA ALA A 178 14.20 -9.24 27.24
C ALA A 178 14.09 -9.54 28.74
N LYS A 179 13.57 -8.60 29.53
CA LYS A 179 13.29 -8.76 30.97
C LYS A 179 11.90 -9.34 31.26
N ASN A 180 11.13 -9.67 30.23
CA ASN A 180 9.73 -10.06 30.33
C ASN A 180 8.84 -9.00 31.03
N TRP A 181 9.18 -7.72 30.94
CA TRP A 181 8.41 -6.62 31.55
C TRP A 181 7.34 -6.04 30.61
N ALA A 182 7.53 -6.17 29.31
CA ALA A 182 6.56 -5.83 28.29
C ALA A 182 6.56 -6.89 27.20
N GLU A 183 5.41 -7.11 26.56
CA GLU A 183 5.26 -8.10 25.50
C GLU A 183 4.44 -7.56 24.33
N PRO A 184 4.69 -8.09 23.11
CA PRO A 184 3.83 -7.80 21.97
C PRO A 184 2.48 -8.48 22.15
N LEU A 185 1.42 -7.69 22.10
CA LEU A 185 0.04 -8.11 21.94
C LEU A 185 -0.29 -8.09 20.44
N ALA A 186 -0.68 -9.24 19.89
CA ALA A 186 -1.16 -9.31 18.52
C ALA A 186 -2.31 -8.31 18.36
N ARG A 187 -2.18 -7.37 17.43
CA ARG A 187 -3.29 -6.49 17.08
C ARG A 187 -4.35 -7.39 16.44
N PRO A 188 -5.57 -7.50 17.00
CA PRO A 188 -6.61 -8.31 16.38
C PRO A 188 -6.81 -7.78 14.95
N ALA A 189 -6.90 -8.68 13.97
CA ALA A 189 -7.13 -8.31 12.57
C ALA A 189 -8.41 -7.45 12.41
N SER A 190 -9.34 -7.61 13.36
CA SER A 190 -10.52 -6.78 13.50
C SER A 190 -10.18 -5.30 13.72
N ALA A 191 -9.09 -4.91 14.37
CA ALA A 191 -8.75 -3.49 14.55
C ALA A 191 -8.32 -2.76 13.25
N LEU A 192 -8.04 -3.48 12.16
CA LEU A 192 -7.90 -2.89 10.82
C LEU A 192 -9.24 -2.81 10.07
N ALA A 193 -10.24 -3.58 10.49
CA ALA A 193 -11.58 -3.65 9.91
C ALA A 193 -12.65 -2.90 10.74
N GLU A 194 -12.39 -2.65 12.02
CA GLU A 194 -13.28 -2.06 13.02
C GLU A 194 -13.01 -0.56 13.16
N THR A 195 -13.11 0.13 12.03
CA THR A 195 -13.79 1.43 12.06
C THR A 195 -15.06 1.29 11.22
N ALA A 196 -15.86 0.25 11.51
CA ALA A 196 -17.26 0.24 11.12
C ALA A 196 -17.96 1.30 11.96
N PHE A 197 -17.79 2.57 11.58
CA PHE A 197 -18.72 3.60 12.02
C PHE A 197 -20.10 3.16 11.56
N ALA A 198 -21.06 3.13 12.49
CA ALA A 198 -22.46 2.90 12.13
C ALA A 198 -22.81 3.94 11.06
N PRO A 199 -23.14 3.53 9.83
CA PRO A 199 -23.30 4.46 8.74
C PRO A 199 -24.42 5.43 9.10
N ARG A 200 -24.10 6.73 9.10
CA ARG A 200 -25.12 7.76 9.31
C ARG A 200 -26.17 7.59 8.21
N SER A 201 -27.45 7.67 8.57
CA SER A 201 -28.54 7.66 7.59
C SER A 201 -28.24 8.70 6.51
N PRO A 202 -28.22 8.32 5.23
CA PRO A 202 -27.88 9.26 4.18
C PRO A 202 -28.95 10.35 4.07
N PRO A 203 -28.57 11.55 3.62
CA PRO A 203 -29.56 12.52 3.18
C PRO A 203 -30.37 11.97 1.99
N GLU A 204 -31.61 12.42 1.88
CA GLU A 204 -32.43 12.17 0.70
C GLU A 204 -31.85 12.90 -0.52
N LEU A 205 -31.79 12.21 -1.66
CA LEU A 205 -31.38 12.82 -2.91
C LEU A 205 -32.50 13.70 -3.45
N ASN A 206 -32.14 14.87 -3.96
CA ASN A 206 -33.08 15.63 -4.80
C ASN A 206 -33.22 14.98 -6.18
N THR A 207 -34.19 15.45 -6.98
CA THR A 207 -34.48 14.89 -8.31
C THR A 207 -33.26 14.87 -9.23
N ALA A 208 -32.44 15.93 -9.24
CA ALA A 208 -31.28 16.03 -10.11
C ALA A 208 -30.17 15.05 -9.69
N GLN A 209 -29.92 14.92 -8.38
CA GLN A 209 -28.95 13.97 -7.84
C GLN A 209 -29.38 12.53 -8.10
N ALA A 210 -30.66 12.21 -7.90
CA ALA A 210 -31.22 10.88 -8.18
C ALA A 210 -31.06 10.52 -9.67
N ALA A 211 -31.39 11.45 -10.58
CA ALA A 211 -31.20 11.25 -12.01
C ALA A 211 -29.73 11.01 -12.39
N ALA A 212 -28.80 11.77 -11.79
CA ALA A 212 -27.36 11.58 -12.00
C ALA A 212 -26.90 10.20 -11.50
N VAL A 213 -27.30 9.80 -10.29
CA VAL A 213 -26.97 8.48 -9.74
C VAL A 213 -27.50 7.37 -10.63
N THR A 214 -28.76 7.42 -11.05
CA THR A 214 -29.36 6.41 -11.94
C THR A 214 -28.63 6.32 -13.29
N SER A 215 -28.31 7.48 -13.89
CA SER A 215 -27.65 7.53 -15.20
C SER A 215 -26.26 6.88 -15.17
N VAL A 216 -25.49 7.09 -14.10
CA VAL A 216 -24.17 6.44 -13.97
C VAL A 216 -24.31 4.98 -13.50
N ALA A 217 -25.22 4.70 -12.57
CA ALA A 217 -25.38 3.36 -11.98
C ALA A 217 -25.84 2.28 -12.97
N THR A 218 -26.58 2.68 -14.02
CA THR A 218 -27.02 1.79 -15.11
C THR A 218 -25.86 1.39 -16.03
N GLU A 219 -24.77 2.15 -16.04
CA GLU A 219 -23.64 1.98 -16.96
C GLU A 219 -22.39 1.38 -16.30
N LEU A 220 -22.50 0.94 -15.04
CA LEU A 220 -21.36 0.45 -14.24
C LEU A 220 -20.67 -0.81 -14.77
N ASP A 221 -21.27 -1.51 -15.74
CA ASP A 221 -20.73 -2.73 -16.35
C ASP A 221 -20.04 -2.49 -17.69
N ARG A 222 -19.90 -1.23 -18.12
CA ARG A 222 -19.10 -0.85 -19.28
C ARG A 222 -18.30 0.43 -19.02
N PHE A 223 -17.28 0.64 -19.84
CA PHE A 223 -16.53 1.90 -19.80
C PHE A 223 -17.43 3.06 -20.27
N GLN A 224 -17.56 4.08 -19.43
CA GLN A 224 -18.23 5.34 -19.74
C GLN A 224 -17.56 6.51 -19.02
N VAL A 225 -17.67 7.70 -19.62
CA VAL A 225 -17.16 8.95 -19.04
C VAL A 225 -18.33 9.90 -18.82
N PHE A 226 -18.44 10.41 -17.60
CA PHE A 226 -19.49 11.35 -17.21
C PHE A 226 -18.88 12.63 -16.66
N LEU A 227 -19.49 13.77 -17.01
CA LEU A 227 -19.24 15.05 -16.37
C LEU A 227 -20.40 15.35 -15.41
N LEU A 228 -20.12 15.41 -14.11
CA LEU A 228 -21.08 15.88 -13.11
C LEU A 228 -20.86 17.37 -12.82
N GLU A 229 -21.56 18.22 -13.55
CA GLU A 229 -21.49 19.66 -13.35
C GLU A 229 -22.37 20.12 -12.18
N GLY A 230 -21.83 21.01 -11.36
CA GLY A 230 -22.59 21.67 -10.30
C GLY A 230 -21.72 22.59 -9.46
N VAL A 231 -22.30 23.65 -8.92
CA VAL A 231 -21.61 24.59 -8.03
C VAL A 231 -21.24 23.94 -6.69
N THR A 232 -20.36 24.57 -5.91
CA THR A 232 -20.11 24.15 -4.52
C THR A 232 -21.41 24.16 -3.72
N GLY A 233 -21.63 23.14 -2.90
CA GLY A 233 -22.87 23.01 -2.11
C GLY A 233 -24.04 22.34 -2.84
N SER A 234 -23.96 22.07 -4.15
CA SER A 234 -25.03 21.35 -4.89
C SER A 234 -25.15 19.86 -4.52
N GLY A 235 -24.28 19.36 -3.65
CA GLY A 235 -24.30 17.97 -3.18
C GLY A 235 -23.64 16.94 -4.11
N LYS A 236 -22.72 17.35 -4.98
CA LYS A 236 -21.93 16.41 -5.82
C LYS A 236 -21.28 15.27 -5.02
N THR A 237 -20.76 15.58 -3.83
CA THR A 237 -20.18 14.58 -2.94
C THR A 237 -21.17 13.48 -2.56
N GLU A 238 -22.44 13.81 -2.39
CA GLU A 238 -23.47 12.80 -2.08
C GLU A 238 -23.69 11.88 -3.29
N VAL A 239 -23.72 12.42 -4.52
CA VAL A 239 -23.76 11.61 -5.75
C VAL A 239 -22.57 10.66 -5.80
N TYR A 240 -21.35 11.11 -5.48
CA TYR A 240 -20.16 10.25 -5.44
C TYR A 240 -20.32 9.11 -4.41
N LEU A 241 -20.77 9.43 -3.20
CA LEU A 241 -20.95 8.42 -2.14
C LEU A 241 -21.98 7.36 -2.55
N ARG A 242 -23.11 7.75 -3.13
CA ARG A 242 -24.14 6.81 -3.63
C ARG A 242 -23.63 5.92 -4.76
N LEU A 243 -22.82 6.47 -5.66
CA LEU A 243 -22.21 5.69 -6.73
C LEU A 243 -21.16 4.72 -6.20
N ILE A 244 -20.35 5.14 -5.23
CA ILE A 244 -19.40 4.26 -4.55
C ILE A 244 -20.17 3.13 -3.86
N GLU A 245 -21.24 3.41 -3.13
CA GLU A 245 -22.09 2.37 -2.52
C GLU A 245 -22.64 1.38 -3.56
N ALA A 246 -23.09 1.86 -4.71
CA ALA A 246 -23.58 1.00 -5.79
C ALA A 246 -22.47 0.13 -6.42
N VAL A 247 -21.23 0.64 -6.51
CA VAL A 247 -20.05 -0.13 -6.91
C VAL A 247 -19.69 -1.14 -5.83
N LEU A 248 -19.77 -0.74 -4.55
CA LEU A 248 -19.46 -1.62 -3.43
C LEU A 248 -20.49 -2.75 -3.28
N ALA A 249 -21.76 -2.50 -3.59
CA ALA A 249 -22.79 -3.53 -3.61
C ALA A 249 -22.54 -4.62 -4.68
N ARG A 250 -21.70 -4.34 -5.68
CA ARG A 250 -21.28 -5.29 -6.73
C ARG A 250 -19.94 -5.98 -6.43
N ASP A 251 -19.49 -5.92 -5.18
CA ASP A 251 -18.20 -6.48 -4.72
C ASP A 251 -16.96 -5.94 -5.49
N ARG A 252 -17.05 -4.71 -6.00
CA ARG A 252 -15.94 -4.02 -6.68
C ARG A 252 -15.29 -2.97 -5.76
N GLN A 253 -14.15 -2.44 -6.17
CA GLN A 253 -13.47 -1.34 -5.47
C GLN A 253 -13.72 0.01 -6.16
N ALA A 254 -13.54 1.12 -5.43
CA ALA A 254 -13.64 2.47 -5.96
C ALA A 254 -12.36 3.28 -5.69
N LEU A 255 -11.89 4.02 -6.71
CA LEU A 255 -10.80 4.99 -6.59
C LEU A 255 -11.38 6.41 -6.68
N VAL A 256 -11.09 7.25 -5.70
CA VAL A 256 -11.47 8.66 -5.68
C VAL A 256 -10.20 9.50 -5.67
N LEU A 257 -9.99 10.24 -6.76
CA LEU A 257 -8.88 11.18 -6.89
C LEU A 257 -9.35 12.58 -6.54
N THR A 258 -8.55 13.26 -5.73
CA THR A 258 -8.78 14.62 -5.24
C THR A 258 -7.57 15.49 -5.58
N PRO A 259 -7.74 16.82 -5.72
CA PRO A 259 -6.60 17.73 -5.76
C PRO A 259 -5.76 17.58 -4.49
N GLU A 260 -4.45 17.87 -4.54
CA GLU A 260 -3.55 17.69 -3.40
C GLU A 260 -4.05 18.38 -2.11
N ILE A 261 -4.58 19.61 -2.24
CA ILE A 261 -5.16 20.38 -1.13
C ILE A 261 -6.60 19.96 -0.77
N GLY A 262 -7.22 19.11 -1.57
CA GLY A 262 -8.62 18.69 -1.48
C GLY A 262 -8.88 17.56 -0.50
N LEU A 263 -7.83 16.82 -0.09
CA LEU A 263 -7.92 15.72 0.87
C LEU A 263 -8.02 16.22 2.32
N THR A 264 -9.10 16.95 2.59
CA THR A 264 -9.36 17.53 3.90
C THR A 264 -9.80 16.46 4.90
N PRO A 265 -9.49 16.62 6.21
CA PRO A 265 -9.99 15.72 7.26
C PRO A 265 -11.52 15.58 7.23
N GLN A 266 -12.24 16.65 6.86
CA GLN A 266 -13.70 16.66 6.75
C GLN A 266 -14.20 15.74 5.62
N LEU A 267 -13.54 15.73 4.46
CA LEU A 267 -13.89 14.82 3.36
C LEU A 267 -13.66 13.36 3.77
N LEU A 268 -12.51 13.07 4.38
CA LEU A 268 -12.17 11.74 4.85
C LEU A 268 -13.13 11.26 5.95
N ALA A 269 -13.51 12.13 6.88
CA ALA A 269 -14.50 11.81 7.91
C ALA A 269 -15.85 11.41 7.28
N ARG A 270 -16.34 12.15 6.28
CA ARG A 270 -17.57 11.80 5.56
C ARG A 270 -17.49 10.43 4.89
N PHE A 271 -16.36 10.11 4.26
CA PHE A 271 -16.17 8.79 3.65
C PHE A 271 -16.17 7.68 4.70
N ARG A 272 -15.47 7.87 5.83
CA ARG A 272 -15.43 6.89 6.93
C ARG A 272 -16.78 6.70 7.63
N GLU A 273 -17.56 7.77 7.77
CA GLU A 273 -18.90 7.73 8.35
C GLU A 273 -19.94 7.10 7.43
N ARG A 274 -19.67 7.00 6.12
CA ARG A 274 -20.65 6.55 5.11
C ARG A 274 -20.35 5.16 4.57
N LEU A 275 -19.07 4.85 4.31
CA LEU A 275 -18.66 3.69 3.55
C LEU A 275 -18.20 2.56 4.48
N PRO A 276 -18.57 1.30 4.21
CA PRO A 276 -18.18 0.18 5.06
C PRO A 276 -16.71 -0.18 4.88
N GLY A 277 -16.07 -0.58 5.99
CA GLY A 277 -14.71 -1.12 5.99
C GLY A 277 -13.60 -0.05 5.93
N PRO A 278 -12.34 -0.48 5.84
CA PRO A 278 -11.20 0.42 5.84
C PRO A 278 -11.06 1.19 4.52
N LEU A 279 -10.62 2.45 4.62
CA LEU A 279 -10.22 3.27 3.48
C LEU A 279 -8.70 3.20 3.31
N ALA A 280 -8.23 3.01 2.08
CA ALA A 280 -6.83 3.22 1.73
C ALA A 280 -6.64 4.69 1.34
N VAL A 281 -6.06 5.49 2.25
CA VAL A 281 -5.83 6.92 2.03
C VAL A 281 -4.38 7.13 1.62
N LEU A 282 -4.14 7.90 0.57
CA LEU A 282 -2.81 8.24 0.05
C LEU A 282 -2.65 9.76 -0.02
N HIS A 283 -1.68 10.31 0.70
CA HIS A 283 -1.32 11.73 0.61
C HIS A 283 0.18 11.97 0.82
N SER A 284 0.64 13.18 0.50
CA SER A 284 2.07 13.55 0.55
C SER A 284 2.69 13.37 1.95
N GLY A 285 1.93 13.67 3.01
CA GLY A 285 2.38 13.52 4.40
C GLY A 285 2.57 12.08 4.94
N LEU A 286 2.22 11.03 4.19
CA LEU A 286 2.42 9.65 4.65
C LEU A 286 3.88 9.21 4.53
N SER A 287 4.36 8.48 5.53
CA SER A 287 5.64 7.77 5.48
C SER A 287 5.63 6.65 4.43
N ASP A 288 6.82 6.23 4.00
CA ASP A 288 6.96 5.15 3.02
C ASP A 288 6.28 3.84 3.46
N ARG A 289 6.27 3.54 4.78
CA ARG A 289 5.60 2.36 5.32
C ARG A 289 4.08 2.50 5.30
N GLU A 290 3.55 3.67 5.66
CA GLU A 290 2.10 3.91 5.60
C GLU A 290 1.58 3.84 4.16
N ARG A 291 2.31 4.43 3.21
CA ARG A 291 1.99 4.32 1.77
C ARG A 291 1.99 2.88 1.29
N LEU A 292 3.00 2.09 1.69
CA LEU A 292 3.05 0.66 1.38
C LEU A 292 1.85 -0.08 1.98
N ASN A 293 1.52 0.17 3.25
CA ASN A 293 0.38 -0.49 3.90
C ASN A 293 -0.94 -0.14 3.21
N ALA A 294 -1.18 1.12 2.85
CA ALA A 294 -2.36 1.54 2.10
C ALA A 294 -2.43 0.86 0.72
N TRP A 295 -1.29 0.75 0.03
CA TRP A 295 -1.20 0.04 -1.25
C TRP A 295 -1.51 -1.45 -1.11
N LEU A 296 -1.01 -2.11 -0.05
CA LEU A 296 -1.29 -3.52 0.23
C LEU A 296 -2.75 -3.77 0.62
N LEU A 297 -3.35 -2.87 1.38
CA LEU A 297 -4.78 -2.94 1.72
C LEU A 297 -5.66 -2.82 0.46
N ALA A 298 -5.29 -1.94 -0.46
CA ALA A 298 -5.99 -1.80 -1.75
C ALA A 298 -5.80 -3.06 -2.62
N ARG A 299 -4.55 -3.54 -2.78
CA ARG A 299 -4.25 -4.73 -3.61
C ARG A 299 -4.93 -6.00 -3.11
N SER A 300 -5.03 -6.18 -1.79
CA SER A 300 -5.66 -7.37 -1.19
C SER A 300 -7.18 -7.33 -1.20
N GLY A 301 -7.80 -6.23 -1.63
CA GLY A 301 -9.25 -6.03 -1.59
C GLY A 301 -9.80 -5.72 -0.19
N ILE A 302 -8.97 -5.69 0.87
CA ILE A 302 -9.39 -5.36 2.24
C ILE A 302 -9.90 -3.91 2.29
N ALA A 303 -9.14 -2.96 1.74
CA ALA A 303 -9.63 -1.60 1.53
C ALA A 303 -10.38 -1.54 0.21
N ARG A 304 -11.70 -1.39 0.29
CA ARG A 304 -12.55 -1.36 -0.90
C ARG A 304 -12.65 0.01 -1.55
N VAL A 305 -12.19 1.04 -0.86
CA VAL A 305 -12.20 2.42 -1.34
C VAL A 305 -10.81 3.02 -1.13
N VAL A 306 -10.25 3.55 -2.21
CA VAL A 306 -8.96 4.25 -2.24
C VAL A 306 -9.21 5.73 -2.45
N VAL A 307 -8.59 6.59 -1.65
CA VAL A 307 -8.71 8.05 -1.76
C VAL A 307 -7.32 8.66 -1.78
N GLY A 308 -7.02 9.52 -2.76
CA GLY A 308 -5.74 10.24 -2.83
C GLY A 308 -5.70 11.34 -3.86
#